data_AF-A0A6B3EJW0-F1
#
_entry.id   AF-A0A6B3EJW0-F1
#
_cell.length_a   1.000
_cell.length_b   1.000
_cell.length_c   1.000
_cell.angle_alpha   90.00
_cell.angle_beta   90.00
_cell.angle_gamma   90.00
#
_symmetry.space_group_name_H-M   'P 1'
#
loop_
_entity.id
_entity.type
_entity.pdbx_description
1 polymer ?
#
loop_
_entity_poly.entity_id
_entity_poly.type
_entity_poly.pdbx_seq_one_letter_code
_entity_poly.pdbx_strand_id
1 'polypeptide(L)'
;RSITTNGTFCDVGPDGEVLGLVLVEYQYAADGSIAAVRLVDAVTGTTYTPTGEVTTCPAGTEQPERDLVQLCDFAADGTATAFLRDFARSETGAITGHSDYDLSGEPYAPAG
;
A
#
# COMPACT_ATOMS: atom_id res chain seq x y z
N ARG A 1 -8.19 0.88 -19.56
CA ARG A 1 -6.85 0.33 -19.23
C ARG A 1 -6.82 0.20 -17.72
N SER A 2 -6.80 -1.03 -17.20
CA SER A 2 -6.65 -1.25 -15.76
C SER A 2 -5.16 -1.20 -15.42
N ILE A 3 -4.82 -0.65 -14.26
CA ILE A 3 -3.46 -0.67 -13.70
C ILE A 3 -3.57 -1.37 -12.36
N THR A 4 -2.72 -2.36 -12.13
CA THR A 4 -2.64 -3.06 -10.85
C THR A 4 -1.19 -3.10 -10.40
N THR A 5 -0.95 -2.78 -9.13
CA THR A 5 0.35 -2.93 -8.45
C THR A 5 0.27 -4.15 -7.54
N ASN A 6 1.26 -5.04 -7.64
CA ASN A 6 1.35 -6.23 -6.78
C ASN A 6 2.46 -6.01 -5.74
N GLY A 7 2.08 -5.66 -4.50
CA GLY A 7 3.00 -5.58 -3.35
C GLY A 7 4.14 -4.55 -3.48
N THR A 8 4.85 -4.36 -2.37
CA THR A 8 6.07 -3.53 -2.31
C THR A 8 7.29 -4.44 -2.33
N PHE A 9 8.23 -4.18 -3.23
CA PHE A 9 9.54 -4.82 -3.34
C PHE A 9 10.65 -3.88 -2.89
N CYS A 10 11.86 -4.40 -2.72
CA CYS A 10 13.04 -3.61 -2.41
C CYS A 10 14.06 -3.74 -3.54
N ASP A 11 14.69 -2.61 -3.88
CA ASP A 11 15.95 -2.60 -4.61
C ASP A 11 17.08 -2.85 -3.60
N VAL A 12 17.72 -4.01 -3.68
CA VAL A 12 18.70 -4.45 -2.69
C VAL A 12 20.10 -4.36 -3.29
N GLY A 13 20.97 -3.62 -2.62
CA GLY A 13 22.37 -3.50 -3.01
C GLY A 13 23.20 -4.73 -2.65
N PRO A 14 24.47 -4.78 -3.09
CA PRO A 14 25.34 -5.95 -2.95
C PRO A 14 25.64 -6.32 -1.49
N ASP A 15 25.52 -5.37 -0.55
CA ASP A 15 25.76 -5.61 0.88
C ASP A 15 24.44 -5.91 1.64
N GLY A 16 23.33 -6.08 0.93
CA GLY A 16 22.00 -6.37 1.49
C GLY A 16 21.25 -5.12 1.98
N GLU A 17 21.79 -3.93 1.72
CA GLU A 17 21.14 -2.67 2.03
C GLU A 17 19.95 -2.40 1.10
N VAL A 18 18.88 -1.81 1.65
CA VAL A 18 17.71 -1.40 0.87
C VAL A 18 17.99 -0.02 0.27
N LEU A 19 18.14 0.03 -1.06
CA LEU A 19 18.40 1.24 -1.84
C LEU A 19 17.11 1.99 -2.19
N GLY A 20 15.97 1.29 -2.22
CA GLY A 20 14.66 1.89 -2.47
C GLY A 20 13.52 0.90 -2.38
N LEU A 21 12.30 1.45 -2.26
CA LEU A 21 11.05 0.69 -2.28
C LEU A 21 10.42 0.78 -3.68
N VAL A 22 10.03 -0.36 -4.22
CA VAL A 22 9.65 -0.50 -5.63
C VAL A 22 8.28 -1.17 -5.76
N LEU A 23 7.39 -0.58 -6.56
CA LEU A 23 6.16 -1.22 -7.02
C LEU A 23 6.32 -1.71 -8.45
N VAL A 24 5.72 -2.87 -8.76
CA VAL A 24 5.64 -3.37 -10.13
C VAL A 24 4.28 -2.99 -10.72
N GLU A 25 4.29 -2.07 -11.69
CA GLU A 25 3.11 -1.61 -12.42
C GLU A 25 2.92 -2.44 -13.69
N TYR A 26 1.80 -3.16 -13.77
CA TYR A 26 1.38 -3.86 -14.99
C TYR A 26 0.42 -3.01 -15.79
N GLN A 27 0.74 -2.79 -17.06
CA GLN A 27 -0.16 -2.14 -18.02
C GLN A 27 -0.74 -3.20 -18.94
N TYR A 28 -2.07 -3.30 -18.98
CA TYR A 28 -2.77 -4.31 -19.78
C TYR A 28 -3.27 -3.75 -21.12
N ALA A 29 -3.16 -4.57 -22.16
CA ALA A 29 -3.79 -4.36 -23.45
C ALA A 29 -5.32 -4.58 -23.36
N ALA A 30 -6.04 -4.24 -24.44
CA ALA A 30 -7.50 -4.36 -24.47
C ALA A 30 -7.99 -5.82 -24.38
N ASP A 31 -7.16 -6.78 -24.75
CA ASP A 31 -7.41 -8.22 -24.65
C ASP A 31 -7.04 -8.82 -23.28
N GLY A 32 -6.57 -7.99 -22.34
CA GLY A 32 -6.15 -8.41 -21.00
C GLY A 32 -4.73 -8.98 -20.93
N SER A 33 -3.98 -9.04 -22.04
CA SER A 33 -2.55 -9.38 -22.01
C SER A 33 -1.71 -8.24 -21.42
N ILE A 34 -0.51 -8.56 -20.93
CA ILE A 34 0.43 -7.55 -20.43
C ILE A 34 1.03 -6.81 -21.64
N ALA A 35 0.76 -5.51 -21.73
CA ALA A 35 1.32 -4.62 -22.75
C ALA A 35 2.68 -4.07 -22.33
N ALA A 36 2.87 -3.76 -21.04
CA ALA A 36 4.12 -3.25 -20.50
C ALA A 36 4.22 -3.51 -18.98
N VAL A 37 5.44 -3.55 -18.49
CA VAL A 37 5.78 -3.56 -17.07
C VAL A 37 6.68 -2.37 -16.79
N ARG A 38 6.38 -1.62 -15.74
CA ARG A 38 7.17 -0.47 -15.29
C ARG A 38 7.43 -0.59 -13.80
N LEU A 39 8.64 -0.23 -13.39
CA LEU A 39 8.99 -0.09 -11.98
C LEU A 39 8.70 1.33 -11.51
N VAL A 40 8.12 1.43 -10.32
CA VAL A 40 7.62 2.68 -9.75
C VAL A 40 8.18 2.83 -8.35
N ASP A 41 8.62 4.03 -8.02
CA ASP A 41 9.07 4.36 -6.67
C ASP A 41 7.85 4.33 -5.74
N ALA A 42 7.89 3.49 -4.71
CA ALA A 42 6.72 3.23 -3.87
C ALA A 42 6.32 4.43 -3.01
N VAL A 43 7.19 5.42 -2.85
CA VAL A 43 6.95 6.62 -2.04
C VAL A 43 6.40 7.76 -2.89
N THR A 44 6.96 7.95 -4.09
CA THR A 44 6.69 9.12 -4.95
C THR A 44 5.82 8.81 -6.16
N GLY A 45 5.66 7.55 -6.54
CA GLY A 45 4.91 7.14 -7.74
C GLY A 45 5.63 7.41 -9.06
N THR A 46 6.88 7.89 -9.03
CA THR A 46 7.69 8.18 -10.21
C THR A 46 8.29 6.91 -10.81
N THR A 47 8.74 6.95 -12.06
CA THR A 47 9.45 5.79 -12.66
C THR A 47 10.73 5.51 -11.88
N TYR A 48 10.92 4.26 -11.50
CA TYR A 48 12.08 3.79 -10.76
C TYR A 48 13.05 3.02 -11.68
N THR A 49 14.34 3.31 -11.54
CA THR A 49 15.41 2.56 -12.21
C THR A 49 16.23 1.86 -11.12
N PRO A 50 16.20 0.52 -11.05
CA PRO A 50 16.98 -0.22 -10.06
C PRO A 50 18.48 0.05 -10.19
N THR A 51 19.12 0.21 -9.05
CA THR A 51 20.57 0.28 -8.90
C THR A 51 21.14 -1.07 -8.44
N GLY A 52 20.34 -1.87 -7.73
CA GLY A 52 20.65 -3.23 -7.29
C GLY A 52 19.69 -4.28 -7.86
N GLU A 53 19.44 -5.34 -7.09
CA GLU A 53 18.49 -6.40 -7.42
C GLU A 53 17.11 -6.08 -6.83
N VAL A 54 16.08 -6.02 -7.68
CA VAL A 54 14.69 -5.91 -7.21
C VAL A 54 14.20 -7.27 -6.74
N THR A 55 14.01 -7.41 -5.44
CA THR A 55 13.58 -8.65 -4.80
C THR A 55 12.65 -8.38 -3.63
N THR A 56 12.20 -9.43 -2.94
CA THR A 56 11.43 -9.29 -1.71
C THR A 56 12.24 -8.53 -0.66
N CYS A 57 11.62 -7.59 0.02
CA CYS A 57 12.29 -6.81 1.05
C CYS A 57 12.88 -7.70 2.16
N PRO A 58 14.12 -7.42 2.64
CA PRO A 58 14.66 -8.06 3.82
C PRO A 58 13.77 -7.85 5.04
N ALA A 59 13.74 -8.83 5.95
CA ALA A 59 12.98 -8.74 7.19
C ALA A 59 13.43 -7.53 8.04
N GLY A 60 12.47 -6.85 8.67
CA GLY A 60 12.65 -5.62 9.42
C GLY A 60 12.67 -4.34 8.55
N THR A 61 12.43 -4.44 7.25
CA THR A 61 12.29 -3.26 6.39
C THR A 61 10.88 -2.70 6.53
N GLU A 62 10.76 -1.44 6.97
CA GLU A 62 9.47 -0.75 7.01
C GLU A 62 8.90 -0.61 5.59
N GLN A 63 7.72 -1.18 5.37
CA GLN A 63 6.99 -1.09 4.11
C GLN A 63 5.70 -0.29 4.37
N PRO A 64 5.33 0.67 3.52
CA PRO A 64 4.14 1.50 3.70
C PRO A 64 2.85 0.75 3.32
N GLU A 65 2.71 -0.50 3.76
CA GLU A 65 1.53 -1.33 3.51
C GLU A 65 0.35 -0.81 4.33
N ARG A 66 -0.63 -0.28 3.60
CA ARG A 66 -1.78 0.44 4.12
C ARG A 66 -3.03 -0.16 3.47
N ASP A 67 -3.91 -0.72 4.29
CA ASP A 67 -5.20 -1.25 3.86
C ASP A 67 -6.30 -0.30 4.28
N LEU A 68 -6.90 0.38 3.31
CA LEU A 68 -8.02 1.27 3.53
C LEU A 68 -9.35 0.51 3.41
N VAL A 69 -10.18 0.56 4.45
CA VAL A 69 -11.53 0.00 4.46
C VAL A 69 -12.54 1.02 4.97
N GLN A 70 -13.71 1.08 4.34
CA GLN A 70 -14.83 1.86 4.88
C GLN A 70 -15.60 1.02 5.90
N LEU A 71 -15.82 1.59 7.08
CA LEU A 71 -16.57 1.00 8.18
C LEU A 71 -17.72 1.93 8.59
N CYS A 72 -18.60 1.43 9.46
CA CYS A 72 -19.66 2.22 10.08
C CYS A 72 -19.49 2.18 11.61
N ASP A 73 -19.47 3.36 12.23
CA ASP A 73 -19.58 3.55 13.68
C ASP A 73 -21.07 3.59 14.08
N PHE A 74 -21.50 2.76 15.03
CA PHE A 74 -22.92 2.50 15.31
C PHE A 74 -23.34 3.00 16.69
N ALA A 75 -23.82 4.24 16.77
CA ALA A 75 -24.31 4.79 18.02
C ALA A 75 -25.38 3.90 18.69
N ALA A 76 -25.52 4.02 20.01
CA ALA A 76 -26.47 3.24 20.81
C ALA A 76 -27.95 3.35 20.36
N ASP A 77 -28.30 4.42 19.63
CA ASP A 77 -29.63 4.63 19.03
C ASP A 77 -29.81 3.97 17.65
N GLY A 78 -28.78 3.30 17.13
CA GLY A 78 -28.74 2.64 15.83
C GLY A 78 -28.29 3.55 14.68
N THR A 79 -27.94 4.80 14.93
CA THR A 79 -27.39 5.70 13.92
C THR A 79 -26.02 5.20 13.45
N ALA A 80 -25.87 5.00 12.14
CA ALA A 80 -24.62 4.57 11.52
C ALA A 80 -23.88 5.75 10.88
N THR A 81 -22.63 6.00 11.29
CA THR A 81 -21.75 7.01 10.68
C THR A 81 -20.63 6.31 9.92
N ALA A 82 -20.53 6.56 8.61
CA ALA A 82 -19.47 5.97 7.80
C ALA A 82 -18.13 6.69 8.03
N PHE A 83 -17.06 5.91 8.12
CA PHE A 83 -15.69 6.41 8.25
C PHE A 83 -14.70 5.48 7.54
N LEU A 84 -13.48 5.93 7.31
CA LEU A 84 -12.39 5.16 6.71
C LEU A 84 -11.41 4.74 7.79
N ARG A 85 -11.04 3.46 7.81
CA ARG A 85 -9.94 2.94 8.62
C ARG A 85 -8.79 2.52 7.73
N ASP A 86 -7.62 3.05 8.01
CA ASP A 86 -6.37 2.74 7.34
C ASP A 86 -5.48 1.89 8.24
N PHE A 87 -5.41 0.58 7.97
CA PHE A 87 -4.62 -0.37 8.74
C PHE A 87 -3.14 -0.34 8.34
N ALA A 88 -2.25 -0.25 9.32
CA ALA A 88 -0.82 -0.48 9.13
C ALA A 88 -0.58 -1.97 9.26
N ARG A 89 0.18 -2.54 8.33
CA ARG A 89 0.59 -3.94 8.41
C ARG A 89 2.10 -4.05 8.50
N SER A 90 2.55 -5.10 9.18
CA SER A 90 3.92 -5.58 9.09
C SER A 90 4.16 -6.28 7.75
N GLU A 91 5.43 -6.53 7.45
CA GLU A 91 5.92 -7.36 6.33
C GLU A 91 5.32 -8.77 6.24
N THR A 92 4.76 -9.27 7.35
CA THR A 92 4.07 -10.58 7.41
C THR A 92 2.55 -10.47 7.23
N GLY A 93 2.04 -9.27 6.94
CA GLY A 93 0.62 -8.96 6.80
C GLY A 93 -0.14 -8.83 8.12
N ALA A 94 0.54 -8.85 9.27
CA ALA A 94 -0.11 -8.67 10.56
C ALA A 94 -0.47 -7.19 10.77
N ILE A 95 -1.68 -6.90 11.27
CA ILE A 95 -2.07 -5.52 11.59
C ILE A 95 -1.26 -5.04 12.81
N THR A 96 -0.51 -3.97 12.64
CA THR A 96 0.34 -3.35 13.68
C THR A 96 -0.23 -2.04 14.21
N GLY A 97 -1.18 -1.43 13.49
CA GLY A 97 -1.83 -0.19 13.89
C GLY A 97 -2.94 0.21 12.94
N HIS A 98 -3.58 1.34 13.23
CA HIS A 98 -4.55 1.96 12.33
C HIS A 98 -4.63 3.47 12.53
N SER A 99 -5.21 4.15 11.55
CA SER A 99 -5.63 5.54 11.63
C SER A 99 -7.05 5.65 11.06
N ASP A 100 -7.88 6.47 11.69
CA ASP A 100 -9.29 6.63 11.32
C ASP A 100 -9.53 8.05 10.81
N TYR A 101 -10.32 8.14 9.73
CA TYR A 101 -10.68 9.38 9.07
C TYR A 101 -12.17 9.40 8.75
N ASP A 102 -12.79 10.58 8.72
CA ASP A 102 -14.11 10.72 8.14
C ASP A 102 -14.03 10.64 6.60
N LEU A 103 -15.17 10.67 5.91
CA LEU A 103 -15.21 10.57 4.44
C LEU A 103 -14.61 11.81 3.73
N SER A 104 -14.32 12.89 4.46
CA SER A 104 -13.62 14.06 3.95
C SER A 104 -12.11 14.02 4.19
N GLY A 105 -11.63 13.03 4.96
CA GLY A 105 -10.22 12.80 5.26
C GLY A 105 -9.73 13.43 6.57
N GLU A 106 -10.62 14.01 7.38
CA GLU A 106 -10.26 14.56 8.70
C GLU A 106 -10.17 13.43 9.74
N PRO A 107 -9.29 13.56 10.77
CA PRO A 107 -9.17 12.54 11.82
C PRO A 107 -10.52 12.23 12.48
N TYR A 108 -10.82 10.94 12.61
CA TYR A 108 -12.07 10.45 13.19
C TYR A 108 -11.79 9.55 14.39
N ALA A 109 -12.64 9.62 15.41
CA ALA A 109 -12.58 8.76 16.59
C ALA A 109 -13.93 8.06 16.75
N PRO A 110 -14.03 6.75 16.42
CA PRO A 110 -15.27 6.00 16.61
C PRO A 110 -15.71 5.99 18.07
N ALA A 111 -16.99 6.23 18.31
CA ALA A 111 -17.57 6.32 19.65
C ALA A 111 -18.30 5.04 20.09
N GLY A 112 -18.54 4.11 19.17
CA GLY A 112 -19.17 2.83 19.45
C GLY A 112 -20.58 2.75 18.91
#